data_AF-A0A9D4T6H5-F1
#
_entry.id   AF-A0A9D4T6H5-F1
#
_cell.length_a   1.000
_cell.length_b   1.000
_cell.length_c   1.000
_cell.angle_alpha   90.00
_cell.angle_beta   90.00
_cell.angle_gamma   90.00
#
_symmetry.space_group_name_H-M   'P 1'
#
loop_
_entity.id
_entity.type
_entity.pdbx_description
1 polymer ?
#
loop_
_entity_poly.entity_id
_entity_poly.type
_entity_poly.pdbx_seq_one_letter_code
_entity_poly.pdbx_strand_id
1 'polypeptide(L)'
;MSPQVLGVLLRIRNAAPGWKCYLDFTFTLLNREHFSKNEALSEKQVRFSAEESTHGAARWILISDLQSRRFSDETGEFLLELSLANAMTVFETDIRVPPQLLNHHHHHHHHHRGSGAGQQKDWGPLGSAPGTPTGSGGAQSPRIESSYFCFGGFDWNIALLPDGSPEDGDNGRPRVLLIRHTGFDHPCRVQYRVVLGEGDRRVDSGVLDQISDLSGRIRGFSLGAAGPADLVRRGTLRLQLHMLSANAISEAKVSATASTLTGVEPCVPATANCYDRDKQAWCVEADMEGERLRLKLYYAELQHIPVGHLRYVAWNAYLVRRQPGSGARESVLALRAPHSSYYVHDGMDVAVVMDTDVSVRQIRESAGMYLDGAGNLTVHVEWLDSQLLFGATYHKYDDIARTQCHQMKREIAALQAENYNLERQVFSYQKSISYASARGQPSEDLPDDYYASTVRRLSETQSLSESEYA
;
A
#
# COMPACT_ATOMS: atom_id res chain seq x y z
N MET A 1 -6.31 -36.11 -31.78
CA MET A 1 -6.61 -35.42 -30.51
C MET A 1 -6.40 -33.93 -30.73
N SER A 2 -7.29 -33.07 -30.24
CA SER A 2 -7.11 -31.62 -30.33
C SER A 2 -5.89 -31.19 -29.51
N PRO A 3 -5.04 -30.27 -30.00
CA PRO A 3 -3.88 -29.80 -29.25
C PRO A 3 -4.33 -29.16 -27.93
N GLN A 4 -3.80 -29.65 -26.81
CA GLN A 4 -4.06 -29.06 -25.50
C GLN A 4 -3.17 -27.83 -25.30
N VAL A 5 -3.75 -26.76 -24.76
CA VAL A 5 -3.09 -25.47 -24.57
C VAL A 5 -3.20 -25.08 -23.10
N LEU A 6 -2.08 -24.66 -22.52
CA LEU A 6 -2.02 -24.05 -21.20
C LEU A 6 -2.46 -22.59 -21.29
N GLY A 7 -3.43 -22.21 -20.45
CA GLY A 7 -3.82 -20.82 -20.22
C GLY A 7 -3.33 -20.33 -18.88
N VAL A 8 -3.07 -19.03 -18.78
CA VAL A 8 -2.67 -18.35 -17.55
C VAL A 8 -3.53 -17.12 -17.35
N LEU A 9 -4.12 -16.98 -16.16
CA LEU A 9 -5.07 -15.92 -15.84
C LEU A 9 -4.80 -15.37 -14.45
N LEU A 10 -4.78 -14.05 -14.32
CA LEU A 10 -4.80 -13.34 -13.05
C LEU A 10 -6.23 -12.94 -12.74
N ARG A 11 -6.72 -13.30 -11.55
CA ARG A 11 -8.09 -12.99 -11.11
C ARG A 11 -8.09 -12.26 -9.78
N ILE A 12 -8.81 -11.15 -9.72
CA ILE A 12 -9.16 -10.53 -8.45
C ILE A 12 -10.35 -11.25 -7.81
N ARG A 13 -10.24 -11.57 -6.51
CA ARG A 13 -11.26 -12.34 -5.80
C ARG A 13 -12.45 -11.51 -5.32
N ASN A 14 -12.20 -10.28 -4.88
CA ASN A 14 -13.17 -9.44 -4.18
C ASN A 14 -13.49 -8.17 -4.98
N ALA A 15 -13.83 -8.29 -6.26
CA ALA A 15 -14.27 -7.15 -7.04
C ALA A 15 -15.64 -6.67 -6.56
N ALA A 16 -15.79 -5.36 -6.36
CA ALA A 16 -17.02 -4.73 -5.88
C ALA A 16 -17.47 -3.59 -6.81
N PRO A 17 -18.77 -3.25 -6.84
CA PRO A 17 -19.25 -2.10 -7.62
C PRO A 17 -18.57 -0.79 -7.23
N GLY A 18 -18.28 0.06 -8.21
CA GLY A 18 -17.55 1.32 -8.01
C GLY A 18 -16.06 1.16 -7.79
N TRP A 19 -15.56 -0.07 -7.61
CA TRP A 19 -14.17 -0.35 -7.33
C TRP A 19 -13.40 -0.73 -8.60
N LYS A 20 -12.20 -0.18 -8.75
CA LYS A 20 -11.26 -0.46 -9.85
C LYS A 20 -9.88 -0.68 -9.27
N CYS A 21 -9.19 -1.72 -9.71
CA CYS A 21 -7.76 -1.88 -9.47
C CYS A 21 -7.00 -1.84 -10.79
N TYR A 22 -5.99 -1.00 -10.83
CA TYR A 22 -5.04 -0.91 -11.94
C TYR A 22 -3.77 -1.60 -11.51
N LEU A 23 -3.25 -2.46 -12.36
CA LEU A 23 -2.10 -3.29 -12.05
C LEU A 23 -1.29 -3.57 -13.31
N ASP A 24 0.02 -3.49 -13.20
CA ASP A 24 0.93 -4.08 -14.17
C ASP A 24 1.26 -5.50 -13.70
N PHE A 25 1.16 -6.49 -14.59
CA PHE A 25 1.58 -7.84 -14.25
C PHE A 25 2.31 -8.52 -15.39
N THR A 26 3.21 -9.41 -15.01
CA THR A 26 3.93 -10.27 -15.94
C THR A 26 3.91 -11.72 -15.44
N PHE A 27 3.44 -12.62 -16.28
CA PHE A 27 3.65 -14.06 -16.13
C PHE A 27 4.90 -14.45 -16.90
N THR A 28 5.86 -15.10 -16.23
CA THR A 28 7.09 -15.61 -16.87
C THR A 28 7.19 -17.11 -16.65
N LEU A 29 7.06 -17.88 -17.72
CA LEU A 29 7.33 -19.31 -17.71
C LEU A 29 8.85 -19.51 -17.79
N LEU A 30 9.41 -20.13 -16.76
CA LEU A 30 10.85 -20.27 -16.60
C LEU A 30 11.36 -21.48 -17.38
N ASN A 31 12.28 -21.24 -18.31
CA ASN A 31 12.97 -22.28 -19.03
C ASN A 31 14.07 -22.88 -18.13
N ARG A 32 14.18 -24.21 -18.12
CA ARG A 32 15.12 -24.92 -17.25
C ARG A 32 16.55 -24.93 -17.79
N GLU A 33 16.74 -24.71 -19.09
CA GLU A 33 18.08 -24.67 -19.67
C GLU A 33 18.70 -23.28 -19.60
N HIS A 34 17.94 -22.25 -19.98
CA HIS A 34 18.51 -20.91 -20.07
C HIS A 34 17.44 -19.80 -19.99
N PHE A 35 17.70 -18.76 -19.21
CA PHE A 35 16.74 -17.68 -18.94
C PHE A 35 16.32 -16.89 -20.19
N SER A 36 17.17 -16.80 -21.22
CA SER A 36 16.82 -16.12 -22.48
C SER A 36 15.71 -16.85 -23.26
N LYS A 37 15.43 -18.11 -22.94
CA LYS A 37 14.35 -18.91 -23.51
C LYS A 37 13.04 -18.80 -22.72
N ASN A 38 13.01 -17.99 -21.65
CA ASN A 38 11.79 -17.76 -20.88
C ASN A 38 10.69 -17.18 -21.78
N GLU A 39 9.45 -17.59 -21.53
CA GLU A 39 8.28 -17.05 -22.21
C GLU A 39 7.55 -16.11 -21.25
N ALA A 40 7.26 -14.89 -21.69
CA ALA A 40 6.64 -13.88 -20.83
C ALA A 40 5.38 -13.29 -21.46
N LEU A 41 4.32 -13.19 -20.66
CA LEU A 41 3.11 -12.43 -20.96
C LEU A 41 3.07 -11.23 -20.02
N SER A 42 3.26 -10.03 -20.56
CA SER A 42 3.23 -8.78 -19.80
C SER A 42 2.04 -7.92 -20.20
N GLU A 43 1.31 -7.42 -19.20
CA GLU A 43 0.24 -6.45 -19.37
C GLU A 43 0.47 -5.26 -18.43
N LYS A 44 0.12 -4.05 -18.87
CA LYS A 44 0.32 -2.80 -18.13
C LYS A 44 -1.00 -2.06 -17.95
N GLN A 45 -1.17 -1.46 -16.77
CA GLN A 45 -2.32 -0.66 -16.38
C GLN A 45 -3.65 -1.41 -16.60
N VAL A 46 -3.64 -2.71 -16.33
CA VAL A 46 -4.81 -3.57 -16.51
C VAL A 46 -5.85 -3.21 -15.49
N ARG A 47 -7.07 -2.95 -15.95
CA ARG A 47 -8.20 -2.55 -15.12
C ARG A 47 -8.99 -3.78 -14.66
N PHE A 48 -8.87 -4.12 -13.39
CA PHE A 48 -9.72 -5.08 -12.70
C PHE A 48 -10.97 -4.37 -12.16
N SER A 49 -12.14 -4.94 -12.40
CA SER A 49 -13.44 -4.43 -11.93
C SER A 49 -14.43 -5.57 -11.67
N ALA A 50 -15.63 -5.26 -11.19
CA ALA A 50 -16.69 -6.27 -11.01
C ALA A 50 -17.09 -6.94 -12.33
N GLU A 51 -17.07 -6.18 -13.42
CA GLU A 51 -17.38 -6.66 -14.77
C GLU A 51 -16.20 -7.40 -15.41
N GLU A 52 -14.98 -6.93 -15.16
CA GLU A 52 -13.73 -7.47 -15.72
C GLU A 52 -12.78 -7.88 -14.59
N SER A 53 -13.06 -9.03 -13.96
CA SER A 53 -12.32 -9.49 -12.76
C SER A 53 -11.13 -10.39 -13.08
N THR A 54 -10.95 -10.80 -14.34
CA THR A 54 -9.94 -11.78 -14.76
C THR A 54 -9.30 -11.35 -16.06
N HIS A 55 -7.96 -11.38 -16.11
CA HIS A 55 -7.16 -10.99 -17.28
C HIS A 55 -6.02 -12.00 -17.51
N GLY A 56 -5.44 -11.99 -18.70
CA GLY A 56 -4.38 -12.92 -19.12
C GLY A 56 -4.72 -13.69 -20.40
N ALA A 57 -3.99 -14.77 -20.67
CA ALA A 57 -4.11 -15.54 -21.89
C ALA A 57 -4.75 -16.90 -21.64
N ALA A 58 -5.98 -17.10 -22.13
CA ALA A 58 -6.64 -18.40 -22.10
C ALA A 58 -5.90 -19.48 -22.93
N ARG A 59 -5.06 -19.04 -23.88
CA ARG A 59 -4.28 -19.89 -24.77
C ARG A 59 -2.87 -19.33 -24.91
N TRP A 60 -1.99 -19.69 -24.00
CA TRP A 60 -0.63 -19.12 -23.94
C TRP A 60 0.40 -20.00 -24.65
N ILE A 61 0.50 -21.28 -24.26
CA ILE A 61 1.50 -22.21 -24.79
C ILE A 61 0.91 -23.61 -24.96
N LEU A 62 1.34 -24.36 -25.98
CA LEU A 62 0.93 -25.75 -26.14
C LEU A 62 1.51 -26.61 -25.02
N ILE A 63 0.75 -27.59 -24.53
CA ILE A 63 1.27 -28.50 -23.50
C ILE A 63 2.46 -29.32 -24.03
N SER A 64 2.45 -29.67 -25.33
CA SER A 64 3.58 -30.33 -25.99
C SER A 64 4.87 -29.50 -25.95
N ASP A 65 4.74 -28.19 -25.92
CA ASP A 65 5.86 -27.25 -25.95
C ASP A 65 6.52 -27.12 -24.59
N LEU A 66 5.81 -27.42 -23.50
CA LEU A 66 6.39 -27.43 -22.16
C LEU A 66 7.53 -28.44 -22.05
N GLN A 67 7.33 -29.64 -22.59
CA GLN A 67 8.34 -30.69 -22.61
C GLN A 67 9.38 -30.46 -23.71
N SER A 68 8.93 -30.22 -24.95
CA SER A 68 9.84 -30.14 -26.10
C SER A 68 10.80 -28.94 -26.01
N ARG A 69 10.39 -27.86 -25.32
CA ARG A 69 11.19 -26.65 -25.13
C ARG A 69 11.76 -26.52 -23.72
N ARG A 70 11.69 -27.56 -22.88
CA ARG A 70 12.38 -27.63 -21.57
C ARG A 70 11.88 -26.61 -20.53
N PHE A 71 10.57 -26.36 -20.51
CA PHE A 71 9.93 -25.61 -19.43
C PHE A 71 9.51 -26.54 -18.27
N SER A 72 9.17 -27.79 -18.57
CA SER A 72 8.86 -28.80 -17.55
C SER A 72 10.01 -29.79 -17.35
N ASP A 73 10.04 -30.44 -16.19
CA ASP A 73 10.86 -31.62 -15.96
C ASP A 73 10.17 -32.91 -16.43
N GLU A 74 10.82 -34.05 -16.14
CA GLU A 74 10.34 -35.39 -16.47
C GLU A 74 9.03 -35.77 -15.77
N THR A 75 8.75 -35.14 -14.63
CA THR A 75 7.50 -35.32 -13.88
C THR A 75 6.37 -34.43 -14.39
N GLY A 76 6.69 -33.47 -15.27
CA GLY A 76 5.75 -32.50 -15.83
C GLY A 76 5.62 -31.23 -14.99
N GLU A 77 6.43 -31.06 -13.95
CA GLU A 77 6.45 -29.85 -13.14
C GLU A 77 7.20 -28.73 -13.86
N PHE A 78 6.64 -27.52 -13.81
CA PHE A 78 7.22 -26.32 -14.41
C PHE A 78 7.07 -25.13 -13.45
N LEU A 79 7.92 -24.12 -13.64
CA LEU A 79 7.93 -22.93 -12.79
C LEU A 79 7.33 -21.74 -13.53
N LEU A 80 6.38 -21.08 -12.87
CA LEU A 80 5.76 -19.85 -13.32
C LEU A 80 6.04 -18.75 -12.31
N GLU A 81 6.66 -17.67 -12.77
CA GLU A 81 6.86 -16.45 -11.99
C GLU A 81 5.73 -15.46 -12.29
N LEU A 82 5.16 -14.86 -11.25
CA LEU A 82 4.23 -13.75 -11.35
C LEU A 82 4.87 -12.49 -10.76
N SER A 83 5.06 -11.47 -11.59
CA SER A 83 5.47 -10.14 -11.16
C SER A 83 4.26 -9.22 -11.14
N LEU A 84 4.11 -8.44 -10.07
CA LEU A 84 3.04 -7.46 -9.86
C LEU A 84 3.67 -6.10 -9.59
N ALA A 85 3.21 -5.06 -10.27
CA ALA A 85 3.76 -3.71 -10.11
C ALA A 85 2.67 -2.63 -10.29
N ASN A 86 2.93 -1.44 -9.74
CA ASN A 86 2.09 -0.26 -9.92
C ASN A 86 0.61 -0.48 -9.57
N ALA A 87 0.35 -1.29 -8.54
CA ALA A 87 -1.00 -1.54 -8.06
C ALA A 87 -1.64 -0.24 -7.53
N MET A 88 -2.80 0.13 -8.06
CA MET A 88 -3.56 1.29 -7.62
C MET A 88 -5.03 0.90 -7.49
N THR A 89 -5.59 1.15 -6.30
CA THR A 89 -7.01 0.91 -6.05
C THR A 89 -7.78 2.22 -6.01
N VAL A 90 -8.85 2.30 -6.81
CA VAL A 90 -9.72 3.47 -6.92
C VAL A 90 -11.16 3.06 -6.68
N PHE A 91 -11.83 3.76 -5.78
CA PHE A 91 -13.28 3.68 -5.59
C PHE A 91 -13.92 4.95 -6.16
N GLU A 92 -14.86 4.79 -7.09
CA GLU A 92 -15.56 5.86 -7.77
C GLU A 92 -17.07 5.70 -7.59
N THR A 93 -17.73 6.79 -7.20
CA THR A 93 -19.18 6.81 -7.08
C THR A 93 -19.74 8.22 -7.24
N ASP A 94 -21.00 8.28 -7.65
CA ASP A 94 -21.77 9.50 -7.81
C ASP A 94 -22.81 9.57 -6.69
N ILE A 95 -22.67 10.56 -5.82
CA ILE A 95 -23.56 10.74 -4.66
C ILE A 95 -24.60 11.80 -4.98
N ARG A 96 -25.89 11.44 -4.88
CA ARG A 96 -26.97 12.42 -5.02
C ARG A 96 -27.03 13.29 -3.78
N VAL A 97 -26.93 14.61 -3.98
CA VAL A 97 -26.96 15.59 -2.89
C VAL A 97 -28.40 16.09 -2.69
N PRO A 98 -28.99 15.93 -1.49
CA PRO A 98 -30.31 16.45 -1.19
C PRO A 98 -30.40 17.97 -1.45
N PRO A 99 -31.48 18.47 -2.10
CA PRO A 99 -31.63 19.91 -2.40
C PRO A 99 -31.56 20.81 -1.17
N GLN A 100 -31.97 20.31 -0.02
CA GLN A 100 -31.95 21.03 1.27
C GLN A 100 -30.53 21.43 1.70
N LEU A 101 -29.51 20.66 1.29
CA LEU A 101 -28.09 20.91 1.60
C LEU A 101 -27.45 21.91 0.63
N LEU A 102 -28.08 22.16 -0.52
CA LEU A 102 -27.60 23.15 -1.48
C LEU A 102 -28.06 24.58 -1.12
N ASN A 103 -29.16 24.71 -0.36
CA ASN A 103 -29.78 26.01 -0.08
C ASN A 103 -29.29 26.70 1.23
N HIS A 104 -28.58 25.99 2.12
CA HIS A 104 -28.20 26.53 3.44
C HIS A 104 -27.04 27.55 3.42
N HIS A 105 -26.26 27.65 2.35
CA HIS A 105 -25.09 28.55 2.30
C HIS A 105 -25.38 29.97 1.79
N HIS A 106 -26.62 30.33 1.42
CA HIS A 106 -26.95 31.68 0.95
C HIS A 106 -27.48 32.65 2.03
N HIS A 107 -27.68 32.22 3.29
CA HIS A 107 -28.35 33.05 4.30
C HIS A 107 -27.49 33.57 5.46
N HIS A 108 -26.18 33.28 5.54
CA HIS A 108 -25.37 33.71 6.69
C HIS A 108 -24.59 35.04 6.53
N HIS A 109 -24.77 35.77 5.44
CA HIS A 109 -24.22 37.12 5.29
C HIS A 109 -25.32 38.18 5.18
N HIS A 110 -26.15 38.37 6.20
CA HIS A 110 -26.78 39.67 6.48
C HIS A 110 -27.45 39.69 7.87
N HIS A 111 -27.21 40.78 8.61
CA HIS A 111 -27.83 41.21 9.89
C HIS A 111 -27.30 40.56 11.19
N HIS A 112 -27.06 41.27 12.31
CA HIS A 112 -27.58 42.57 12.77
C HIS A 112 -26.63 43.26 13.78
N ARG A 113 -26.35 44.55 13.55
CA ARG A 113 -26.14 45.55 14.59
C ARG A 113 -27.55 46.09 14.94
N GLY A 114 -27.93 46.08 16.21
CA GLY A 114 -29.25 46.55 16.63
C GLY A 114 -29.50 46.34 18.11
N SER A 115 -29.16 47.34 18.91
CA SER A 115 -29.59 47.48 20.30
C SER A 115 -31.11 47.64 20.40
N GLY A 116 -31.73 46.97 21.35
CA GLY A 116 -33.13 47.17 21.72
C GLY A 116 -33.44 46.47 23.05
N ALA A 117 -33.43 47.25 24.12
CA ALA A 117 -33.86 46.85 25.45
C ALA A 117 -35.38 46.67 25.53
N GLY A 118 -35.87 45.81 26.42
CA GLY A 118 -37.21 45.96 26.97
C GLY A 118 -37.97 44.69 27.38
N GLN A 119 -38.06 44.51 28.69
CA GLN A 119 -39.23 44.05 29.46
C GLN A 119 -39.52 42.56 29.69
N GLN A 120 -40.24 42.37 30.80
CA GLN A 120 -40.22 41.33 31.83
C GLN A 120 -41.69 40.92 32.12
N LYS A 121 -41.87 39.74 32.74
CA LYS A 121 -43.08 39.15 33.42
C LYS A 121 -43.88 38.17 32.55
N ASP A 122 -44.45 37.06 33.04
CA ASP A 122 -44.94 36.71 34.38
C ASP A 122 -45.04 35.18 34.60
N TRP A 123 -45.25 34.74 35.86
CA TRP A 123 -45.35 33.34 36.30
C TRP A 123 -46.81 32.84 36.52
N GLY A 124 -47.12 31.61 36.04
CA GLY A 124 -48.02 30.58 36.63
C GLY A 124 -49.48 30.48 36.13
N PRO A 125 -50.25 29.38 36.40
CA PRO A 125 -49.88 28.08 37.00
C PRO A 125 -50.50 26.80 36.35
N LEU A 126 -49.97 25.64 36.77
CA LEU A 126 -50.51 24.26 36.92
C LEU A 126 -51.67 23.73 36.03
N GLY A 127 -51.40 22.63 35.31
CA GLY A 127 -52.41 21.72 34.74
C GLY A 127 -51.79 20.41 34.27
N SER A 128 -51.98 19.34 35.03
CA SER A 128 -51.42 17.99 34.84
C SER A 128 -52.36 17.06 34.05
N ALA A 129 -51.85 16.37 33.02
CA ALA A 129 -52.24 15.02 32.61
C ALA A 129 -51.25 14.44 31.56
N PRO A 130 -51.09 13.10 31.45
CA PRO A 130 -49.85 12.46 31.02
C PRO A 130 -49.86 12.05 29.54
N GLY A 131 -48.74 12.20 28.85
CA GLY A 131 -48.60 11.72 27.48
C GLY A 131 -47.15 11.58 27.06
N THR A 132 -46.75 10.31 26.84
CA THR A 132 -45.69 9.84 25.93
C THR A 132 -44.26 10.37 26.11
N PRO A 133 -43.25 9.49 26.22
CA PRO A 133 -41.85 9.91 26.16
C PRO A 133 -41.53 10.32 24.72
N THR A 134 -41.62 11.61 24.42
CA THR A 134 -40.92 12.18 23.27
C THR A 134 -39.44 12.13 23.57
N GLY A 135 -38.77 11.09 23.08
CA GLY A 135 -37.32 11.07 22.98
C GLY A 135 -36.87 12.34 22.29
N SER A 136 -36.06 13.13 22.97
CA SER A 136 -35.31 14.24 22.40
C SER A 136 -34.37 13.67 21.34
N GLY A 137 -34.87 13.53 20.12
CA GLY A 137 -34.04 13.29 18.95
C GLY A 137 -33.19 14.53 18.74
N GLY A 138 -31.94 14.49 19.23
CA GLY A 138 -30.94 15.47 18.82
C GLY A 138 -30.90 15.47 17.30
N ALA A 139 -31.16 16.63 16.70
CA ALA A 139 -31.10 16.80 15.25
C ALA A 139 -29.70 16.39 14.78
N GLN A 140 -29.58 15.21 14.17
CA GLN A 140 -28.34 14.80 13.55
C GLN A 140 -28.01 15.81 12.45
N SER A 141 -26.79 16.33 12.46
CA SER A 141 -26.33 17.19 11.38
C SER A 141 -26.45 16.45 10.05
N PRO A 142 -26.79 17.16 8.96
CA PRO A 142 -26.94 16.52 7.68
C PRO A 142 -25.62 15.86 7.26
N ARG A 143 -25.68 14.61 6.82
CA ARG A 143 -24.51 13.80 6.42
C ARG A 143 -24.79 13.17 5.07
N ILE A 144 -23.81 13.26 4.17
CA ILE A 144 -23.84 12.63 2.85
C ILE A 144 -22.85 11.47 2.87
N GLU A 145 -23.26 10.28 2.44
CA GLU A 145 -22.42 9.07 2.54
C GLU A 145 -22.29 8.34 1.20
N SER A 146 -21.13 7.71 1.00
CA SER A 146 -20.94 6.70 -0.04
C SER A 146 -21.49 5.35 0.40
N SER A 147 -21.66 4.44 -0.56
CA SER A 147 -21.76 3.01 -0.26
C SER A 147 -20.48 2.49 0.40
N TYR A 148 -20.60 1.33 1.04
CA TYR A 148 -19.47 0.62 1.62
C TYR A 148 -18.58 0.00 0.54
N PHE A 149 -17.29 -0.11 0.84
CA PHE A 149 -16.32 -0.84 0.04
C PHE A 149 -15.26 -1.49 0.93
N CYS A 150 -14.63 -2.56 0.43
CA CYS A 150 -13.59 -3.29 1.17
C CYS A 150 -12.19 -2.89 0.67
N PHE A 151 -11.25 -2.68 1.58
CA PHE A 151 -9.83 -2.48 1.26
C PHE A 151 -8.93 -2.84 2.45
N GLY A 152 -7.81 -3.52 2.19
CA GLY A 152 -6.85 -3.92 3.24
C GLY A 152 -7.39 -4.91 4.27
N GLY A 153 -8.49 -5.62 3.96
CA GLY A 153 -9.19 -6.49 4.92
C GLY A 153 -10.18 -5.76 5.84
N PHE A 154 -10.45 -4.47 5.59
CA PHE A 154 -11.41 -3.67 6.34
C PHE A 154 -12.53 -3.15 5.44
N ASP A 155 -13.67 -2.85 6.05
CA ASP A 155 -14.81 -2.20 5.41
C ASP A 155 -14.79 -0.70 5.68
N TRP A 156 -15.06 0.08 4.64
CA TRP A 156 -14.93 1.52 4.65
C TRP A 156 -16.15 2.19 4.02
N ASN A 157 -16.44 3.42 4.44
CA ASN A 157 -17.24 4.36 3.66
C ASN A 157 -16.67 5.79 3.79
N ILE A 158 -17.12 6.68 2.91
CA ILE A 158 -16.83 8.10 2.99
C ILE A 158 -18.08 8.83 3.45
N ALA A 159 -17.89 9.75 4.40
CA ALA A 159 -18.91 10.68 4.85
C ALA A 159 -18.46 12.13 4.60
N LEU A 160 -19.33 12.92 3.97
CA LEU A 160 -19.20 14.36 3.86
C LEU A 160 -20.13 15.00 4.89
N LEU A 161 -19.54 15.81 5.77
CA LEU A 161 -20.19 16.61 6.78
C LEU A 161 -20.18 18.07 6.30
N PRO A 162 -21.29 18.60 5.73
CA PRO A 162 -21.35 19.97 5.21
C PRO A 162 -21.08 21.03 6.27
N ASP A 163 -21.61 20.82 7.48
CA ASP A 163 -21.47 21.74 8.60
C ASP A 163 -20.35 21.32 9.57
N GLY A 164 -19.46 20.42 9.12
CA GLY A 164 -18.40 19.88 9.95
C GLY A 164 -18.88 18.96 11.08
N SER A 165 -17.95 18.63 11.96
CA SER A 165 -18.19 17.78 13.13
C SER A 165 -18.34 18.65 14.38
N PRO A 166 -19.47 18.58 15.11
CA PRO A 166 -19.65 19.33 16.35
C PRO A 166 -18.66 18.91 17.45
N GLU A 167 -18.13 17.68 17.38
CA GLU A 167 -17.17 17.13 18.35
C GLU A 167 -15.74 17.65 18.13
N ASP A 168 -15.39 18.10 16.92
CA ASP A 168 -14.04 18.51 16.56
C ASP A 168 -13.79 20.02 16.72
N GLY A 169 -14.79 20.81 17.14
CA GLY A 169 -14.66 22.26 17.30
C GLY A 169 -14.46 23.02 15.98
N ASP A 170 -14.79 22.40 14.84
CA ASP A 170 -14.44 22.86 13.49
C ASP A 170 -15.26 24.08 12.98
N ASN A 171 -15.91 24.85 13.87
CA ASN A 171 -16.65 26.09 13.55
C ASN A 171 -17.58 25.98 12.33
N GLY A 172 -18.24 24.84 12.11
CA GLY A 172 -19.17 24.67 11.00
C GLY A 172 -18.50 24.37 9.64
N ARG A 173 -17.20 24.07 9.59
CA ARG A 173 -16.48 23.91 8.31
C ARG A 173 -16.71 22.54 7.67
N PRO A 174 -16.99 22.48 6.35
CA PRO A 174 -17.21 21.22 5.66
C PRO A 174 -16.02 20.27 5.76
N ARG A 175 -16.30 18.99 6.01
CA ARG A 175 -15.28 17.96 6.24
C ARG A 175 -15.63 16.64 5.58
N VAL A 176 -14.60 15.96 5.08
CA VAL A 176 -14.68 14.60 4.53
C VAL A 176 -14.01 13.65 5.50
N LEU A 177 -14.73 12.60 5.87
CA LEU A 177 -14.24 11.53 6.74
C LEU A 177 -14.20 10.22 5.96
N LEU A 178 -13.06 9.54 6.03
CA LEU A 178 -12.99 8.10 5.76
C LEU A 178 -13.33 7.38 7.06
N ILE A 179 -14.24 6.41 7.01
CA ILE A 179 -14.75 5.75 8.22
C ILE A 179 -14.62 4.25 8.04
N ARG A 180 -14.03 3.61 9.05
CA ARG A 180 -13.81 2.17 9.10
C ARG A 180 -14.94 1.49 9.87
N HIS A 181 -15.38 0.33 9.40
CA HIS A 181 -16.53 -0.41 9.93
C HIS A 181 -16.18 -1.79 10.51
N THR A 182 -14.95 -2.27 10.32
CA THR A 182 -14.50 -3.59 10.81
C THR A 182 -13.07 -3.57 11.35
N GLY A 183 -12.67 -4.64 12.07
CA GLY A 183 -11.31 -4.84 12.58
C GLY A 183 -10.92 -3.96 13.78
N PHE A 184 -11.89 -3.60 14.63
CA PHE A 184 -11.73 -2.65 15.74
C PHE A 184 -10.89 -3.16 16.92
N ASP A 185 -10.39 -4.39 16.85
CA ASP A 185 -9.40 -4.93 17.76
C ASP A 185 -8.05 -4.21 17.66
N HIS A 186 -7.78 -3.59 16.51
CA HIS A 186 -6.57 -2.80 16.26
C HIS A 186 -6.89 -1.42 15.68
N PRO A 187 -6.10 -0.37 16.00
CA PRO A 187 -6.07 0.83 15.17
C PRO A 187 -5.56 0.46 13.78
N CYS A 188 -5.86 1.29 12.79
CA CYS A 188 -5.43 1.07 11.41
C CYS A 188 -4.76 2.31 10.84
N ARG A 189 -3.53 2.17 10.34
CA ARG A 189 -2.87 3.23 9.56
C ARG A 189 -3.36 3.15 8.13
N VAL A 190 -3.82 4.27 7.59
CA VAL A 190 -4.39 4.32 6.23
C VAL A 190 -3.77 5.48 5.46
N GLN A 191 -3.34 5.18 4.23
CA GLN A 191 -2.93 6.18 3.26
C GLN A 191 -3.92 6.23 2.10
N TYR A 192 -4.45 7.42 1.84
CA TYR A 192 -5.51 7.60 0.85
C TYR A 192 -5.54 9.02 0.27
N ARG A 193 -6.19 9.19 -0.88
CA ARG A 193 -6.44 10.50 -1.50
C ARG A 193 -7.89 10.57 -1.94
N VAL A 194 -8.53 11.69 -1.61
CA VAL A 194 -9.92 11.97 -1.99
C VAL A 194 -9.94 13.08 -3.02
N VAL A 195 -10.66 12.85 -4.11
CA VAL A 195 -11.00 13.86 -5.12
C VAL A 195 -12.52 13.98 -5.17
N LEU A 196 -13.02 15.20 -4.94
CA LEU A 196 -14.45 15.52 -4.98
C LEU A 196 -14.75 16.49 -6.12
N GLY A 197 -15.86 16.28 -6.82
CA GLY A 197 -16.33 17.14 -7.91
C GLY A 197 -15.69 16.84 -9.26
N GLU A 198 -15.88 17.73 -10.24
CA GLU A 198 -15.46 17.54 -11.63
C GLU A 198 -15.00 18.82 -12.31
N GLY A 199 -14.04 18.68 -13.24
CA GLY A 199 -13.51 19.78 -14.03
C GLY A 199 -12.90 20.87 -13.15
N ASP A 200 -13.31 22.11 -13.36
CA ASP A 200 -12.83 23.26 -12.58
C ASP A 200 -13.45 23.34 -11.16
N ARG A 201 -14.49 22.56 -10.89
CA ARG A 201 -15.16 22.47 -9.58
C ARG A 201 -14.73 21.20 -8.87
N ARG A 202 -13.42 21.09 -8.60
CA ARG A 202 -12.83 19.93 -7.94
C ARG A 202 -11.98 20.31 -6.75
N VAL A 203 -12.02 19.49 -5.72
CA VAL A 203 -11.12 19.56 -4.56
C VAL A 203 -10.38 18.24 -4.46
N ASP A 204 -9.09 18.34 -4.15
CA ASP A 204 -8.17 17.23 -4.04
C ASP A 204 -7.44 17.32 -2.71
N SER A 205 -7.50 16.27 -1.91
CA SER A 205 -6.85 16.24 -0.62
C SER A 205 -5.33 16.10 -0.69
N GLY A 206 -4.79 15.70 -1.85
CA GLY A 206 -3.47 15.06 -1.89
C GLY A 206 -3.48 13.73 -1.12
N VAL A 207 -2.30 13.16 -0.91
CA VAL A 207 -2.17 11.94 -0.10
C VAL A 207 -2.22 12.29 1.39
N LEU A 208 -3.17 11.67 2.07
CA LEU A 208 -3.36 11.75 3.52
C LEU A 208 -2.81 10.48 4.17
N ASP A 209 -2.10 10.63 5.28
CA ASP A 209 -1.63 9.53 6.13
C ASP A 209 -2.21 9.74 7.54
N GLN A 210 -3.13 8.85 7.94
CA GLN A 210 -3.91 9.00 9.16
C GLN A 210 -4.11 7.65 9.87
N ILE A 211 -4.43 7.71 11.15
CA ILE A 211 -4.76 6.54 11.95
C ILE A 211 -6.28 6.52 12.20
N SER A 212 -6.91 5.42 11.84
CA SER A 212 -8.25 5.03 12.29
C SER A 212 -8.14 4.43 13.68
N ASP A 213 -8.83 5.01 14.66
CA ASP A 213 -8.83 4.50 16.02
C ASP A 213 -9.70 3.23 16.17
N LEU A 214 -9.81 2.73 17.41
CA LEU A 214 -10.62 1.55 17.75
C LEU A 214 -12.13 1.76 17.56
N SER A 215 -12.59 3.00 17.33
CA SER A 215 -13.98 3.31 17.00
C SER A 215 -14.21 3.51 15.50
N GLY A 216 -13.15 3.32 14.69
CA GLY A 216 -13.20 3.52 13.24
C GLY A 216 -13.09 4.97 12.80
N ARG A 217 -12.87 5.90 13.74
CA ARG A 217 -12.82 7.34 13.47
C ARG A 217 -11.44 7.73 13.00
N ILE A 218 -11.43 8.65 12.04
CA ILE A 218 -10.23 9.23 11.45
C ILE A 218 -10.39 10.77 11.48
N ARG A 219 -9.28 11.50 11.56
CA ARG A 219 -9.27 12.98 11.50
C ARG A 219 -9.94 13.49 10.22
N GLY A 220 -9.71 12.87 9.07
CA GLY A 220 -10.32 13.29 7.81
C GLY A 220 -9.69 14.57 7.25
N PHE A 221 -10.41 15.20 6.32
CA PHE A 221 -9.93 16.28 5.47
C PHE A 221 -10.93 17.44 5.43
N SER A 222 -10.46 18.67 5.66
CA SER A 222 -11.31 19.87 5.58
C SER A 222 -11.34 20.40 4.15
N LEU A 223 -12.53 20.78 3.66
CA LEU A 223 -12.70 21.38 2.33
C LEU A 223 -12.34 22.88 2.29
N GLY A 224 -11.92 23.46 3.43
CA GLY A 224 -11.58 24.86 3.51
C GLY A 224 -12.80 25.76 3.25
N ALA A 225 -12.67 26.69 2.30
CA ALA A 225 -13.73 27.63 1.93
C ALA A 225 -14.74 27.07 0.90
N ALA A 226 -14.40 25.96 0.22
CA ALA A 226 -15.30 25.35 -0.76
C ALA A 226 -16.39 24.56 -0.04
N GLY A 227 -17.65 24.95 -0.23
CA GLY A 227 -18.79 24.21 0.28
C GLY A 227 -19.13 23.02 -0.61
N PRO A 228 -19.86 22.01 -0.11
CA PRO A 228 -20.36 20.91 -0.94
C PRO A 228 -21.11 21.40 -2.18
N ALA A 229 -21.91 22.46 -2.05
CA ALA A 229 -22.69 23.07 -3.13
C ALA A 229 -21.83 23.55 -4.31
N ASP A 230 -20.60 23.99 -4.05
CA ASP A 230 -19.67 24.46 -5.09
C ASP A 230 -19.15 23.30 -5.95
N LEU A 231 -19.15 22.08 -5.40
CA LEU A 231 -18.65 20.86 -6.04
C LEU A 231 -19.74 20.06 -6.74
N VAL A 232 -21.01 20.29 -6.39
CA VAL A 232 -22.15 19.58 -6.98
C VAL A 232 -22.41 20.06 -8.41
N ARG A 233 -22.62 19.09 -9.31
CA ARG A 233 -23.06 19.33 -10.68
C ARG A 233 -24.37 18.58 -10.93
N ARG A 234 -25.43 19.30 -11.28
CA ARG A 234 -26.77 18.74 -11.58
C ARG A 234 -27.34 17.85 -10.44
N GLY A 235 -27.09 18.24 -9.18
CA GLY A 235 -27.55 17.49 -8.01
C GLY A 235 -26.70 16.27 -7.63
N THR A 236 -25.59 16.04 -8.34
CA THR A 236 -24.67 14.93 -8.09
C THR A 236 -23.29 15.44 -7.70
N LEU A 237 -22.70 14.83 -6.68
CA LEU A 237 -21.30 14.99 -6.30
C LEU A 237 -20.52 13.76 -6.73
N ARG A 238 -19.56 13.93 -7.62
CA ARG A 238 -18.65 12.85 -7.99
C ARG A 238 -17.57 12.68 -6.91
N LEU A 239 -17.36 11.45 -6.49
CA LEU A 239 -16.36 11.05 -5.52
C LEU A 239 -15.39 10.06 -6.18
N GLN A 240 -14.10 10.34 -6.07
CA GLN A 240 -13.03 9.41 -6.41
C GLN A 240 -12.10 9.28 -5.20
N LEU A 241 -11.95 8.07 -4.68
CA LEU A 241 -11.08 7.73 -3.57
C LEU A 241 -9.98 6.79 -4.06
N HIS A 242 -8.73 7.18 -3.85
CA HIS A 242 -7.56 6.35 -4.10
C HIS A 242 -7.10 5.77 -2.77
N MET A 243 -7.13 4.45 -2.64
CA MET A 243 -6.63 3.73 -1.47
C MET A 243 -5.22 3.23 -1.77
N LEU A 244 -4.25 3.63 -0.95
CA LEU A 244 -2.83 3.29 -1.12
C LEU A 244 -2.40 2.19 -0.15
N SER A 245 -2.75 2.31 1.13
CA SER A 245 -2.49 1.29 2.15
C SER A 245 -3.51 1.37 3.29
N ALA A 246 -3.76 0.24 3.95
CA ALA A 246 -4.61 0.14 5.13
C ALA A 246 -4.13 -1.04 5.97
N ASN A 247 -3.37 -0.73 7.02
CA ASN A 247 -2.60 -1.70 7.79
C ASN A 247 -3.00 -1.68 9.26
N ALA A 248 -3.09 -2.85 9.89
CA ALA A 248 -3.36 -2.95 11.32
C ALA A 248 -2.15 -2.45 12.12
N ILE A 249 -2.40 -1.78 13.24
CA ILE A 249 -1.38 -1.31 14.18
C ILE A 249 -1.54 -2.07 15.50
N SER A 250 -0.43 -2.45 16.09
CA SER A 250 -0.39 -2.96 17.45
C SER A 250 0.37 -2.01 18.35
N GLU A 251 -0.25 -1.65 19.48
CA GLU A 251 0.34 -0.76 20.47
C GLU A 251 1.01 -1.60 21.57
N ALA A 252 2.31 -1.43 21.73
CA ALA A 252 3.12 -2.03 22.78
C ALA A 252 3.60 -0.91 23.74
N LYS A 253 3.36 -1.09 25.04
CA LYS A 253 3.83 -0.16 26.08
C LYS A 253 5.05 -0.76 26.77
N VAL A 254 6.23 -0.31 26.35
CA VAL A 254 7.51 -0.88 26.75
C VAL A 254 8.10 -0.04 27.88
N SER A 255 8.44 -0.66 29.01
CA SER A 255 9.02 0.10 30.14
C SER A 255 10.39 0.65 29.78
N ALA A 256 10.56 1.97 29.93
CA ALA A 256 11.84 2.65 29.74
C ALA A 256 12.77 2.52 30.95
N THR A 257 12.22 2.09 32.09
CA THR A 257 12.98 1.84 33.31
C THR A 257 13.27 0.34 33.40
N ALA A 258 14.53 -0.05 33.25
CA ALA A 258 14.98 -1.35 33.75
C ALA A 258 14.70 -1.35 35.27
N SER A 259 13.87 -2.27 35.74
CA SER A 259 13.52 -2.40 37.16
C SER A 259 14.79 -2.53 38.00
N THR A 260 15.20 -1.43 38.62
CA THR A 260 16.32 -1.36 39.59
C THR A 260 15.81 -1.00 40.99
N LEU A 261 14.48 -0.94 41.19
CA LEU A 261 13.86 -0.52 42.45
C LEU A 261 13.76 -1.63 43.51
N THR A 262 14.19 -2.84 43.18
CA THR A 262 14.45 -3.90 44.15
C THR A 262 15.83 -4.44 43.82
N GLY A 263 16.76 -4.48 44.78
CA GLY A 263 18.14 -4.97 44.60
C GLY A 263 18.28 -6.47 44.23
N VAL A 264 17.32 -6.99 43.48
CA VAL A 264 17.31 -8.26 42.76
C VAL A 264 17.69 -7.91 41.32
N GLU A 265 18.68 -8.58 40.76
CA GLU A 265 19.08 -8.39 39.37
C GLU A 265 17.85 -8.42 38.44
N PRO A 266 17.79 -7.56 37.40
CA PRO A 266 16.70 -7.58 36.44
C PRO A 266 16.82 -8.86 35.61
N CYS A 267 16.21 -9.95 36.09
CA CYS A 267 16.31 -11.25 35.46
C CYS A 267 15.44 -11.38 34.19
N VAL A 268 14.67 -10.34 33.83
CA VAL A 268 13.83 -10.32 32.64
C VAL A 268 13.91 -8.93 31.97
N PRO A 269 14.30 -8.83 30.68
CA PRO A 269 14.20 -7.57 29.94
C PRO A 269 12.76 -7.07 29.94
N ALA A 270 12.57 -5.76 29.98
CA ALA A 270 11.25 -5.14 29.97
C ALA A 270 10.60 -5.28 28.59
N THR A 271 9.97 -6.43 28.34
CA THR A 271 9.26 -6.73 27.11
C THR A 271 7.77 -6.38 27.24
N ALA A 272 7.16 -5.97 26.14
CA ALA A 272 5.73 -5.73 26.05
C ALA A 272 5.13 -6.61 24.95
N ASN A 273 4.04 -7.30 25.26
CA ASN A 273 3.35 -8.15 24.31
C ASN A 273 2.48 -7.31 23.36
N CYS A 274 2.40 -7.74 22.11
CA CYS A 274 1.45 -7.24 21.13
C CYS A 274 1.04 -8.39 20.20
N TYR A 275 0.01 -8.17 19.37
CA TYR A 275 -0.52 -9.21 18.48
C TYR A 275 -0.59 -8.70 17.06
N ASP A 276 -0.29 -9.53 16.07
CA ASP A 276 -0.51 -9.14 14.67
C ASP A 276 -1.98 -9.28 14.25
N ARG A 277 -2.26 -8.95 12.98
CA ARG A 277 -3.60 -9.05 12.39
C ARG A 277 -4.19 -10.47 12.45
N ASP A 278 -3.34 -11.49 12.49
CA ASP A 278 -3.73 -12.90 12.56
C ASP A 278 -3.80 -13.39 14.03
N LYS A 279 -3.73 -12.45 14.98
CA LYS A 279 -3.78 -12.65 16.43
C LYS A 279 -2.64 -13.52 16.97
N GLN A 280 -1.52 -13.59 16.26
CA GLN A 280 -0.33 -14.27 16.75
C GLN A 280 0.44 -13.36 17.70
N ALA A 281 1.07 -13.93 18.73
CA ALA A 281 1.75 -13.15 19.76
C ALA A 281 3.17 -12.71 19.35
N TRP A 282 3.50 -11.48 19.70
CA TRP A 282 4.79 -10.83 19.49
C TRP A 282 5.24 -10.10 20.75
N CYS A 283 6.55 -9.93 20.92
CA CYS A 283 7.13 -9.17 22.02
C CYS A 283 7.98 -8.02 21.49
N VAL A 284 7.81 -6.83 22.05
CA VAL A 284 8.63 -5.65 21.77
C VAL A 284 9.50 -5.35 22.97
N GLU A 285 10.79 -5.13 22.74
CA GLU A 285 11.75 -4.65 23.73
C GLU A 285 12.32 -3.30 23.29
N ALA A 286 12.60 -2.43 24.26
CA ALA A 286 13.27 -1.16 24.06
C ALA A 286 14.65 -1.24 24.72
N ASP A 287 15.70 -1.16 23.89
CA ASP A 287 17.08 -1.11 24.32
C ASP A 287 17.53 0.36 24.39
N MET A 288 17.85 0.79 25.61
CA MET A 288 18.30 2.13 25.96
C MET A 288 19.73 2.15 26.54
N GLU A 289 20.51 1.08 26.33
CA GLU A 289 21.89 1.00 26.81
C GLU A 289 22.86 1.79 25.91
N GLY A 290 22.53 1.93 24.62
CA GLY A 290 23.30 2.69 23.64
C GLY A 290 23.04 4.20 23.63
N GLU A 291 23.65 4.89 22.67
CA GLU A 291 23.44 6.33 22.44
C GLU A 291 22.03 6.65 21.89
N ARG A 292 21.52 5.74 21.06
CA ARG A 292 20.22 5.84 20.39
C ARG A 292 19.33 4.68 20.82
N LEU A 293 18.03 4.95 20.89
CA LEU A 293 17.02 3.93 21.19
C LEU A 293 17.03 2.88 20.08
N ARG A 294 17.05 1.61 20.46
CA ARG A 294 16.78 0.48 19.58
C ARG A 294 15.53 -0.23 20.02
N LEU A 295 14.76 -0.72 19.05
CA LEU A 295 13.61 -1.56 19.30
C LEU A 295 13.94 -2.97 18.84
N LYS A 296 13.57 -3.99 19.61
CA LYS A 296 13.70 -5.40 19.20
C LYS A 296 12.30 -6.00 19.12
N LEU A 297 12.02 -6.70 18.03
CA LEU A 297 10.76 -7.41 17.85
C LEU A 297 11.02 -8.92 17.78
N TYR A 298 10.30 -9.66 18.62
CA TYR A 298 10.32 -11.11 18.71
C TYR A 298 8.96 -11.68 18.32
N TYR A 299 8.96 -12.78 17.60
CA TYR A 299 7.81 -13.63 17.35
C TYR A 299 7.74 -14.71 18.42
N ALA A 300 6.69 -14.66 19.26
CA ALA A 300 6.62 -15.51 20.45
C ALA A 300 6.16 -16.94 20.15
N GLU A 301 5.47 -17.15 19.02
CA GLU A 301 4.72 -18.38 18.74
C GLU A 301 5.20 -19.07 17.45
N LEU A 302 6.50 -19.40 17.40
CA LEU A 302 7.09 -20.14 16.27
C LEU A 302 6.38 -21.48 16.02
N GLN A 303 5.91 -22.15 17.08
CA GLN A 303 5.24 -23.45 16.96
C GLN A 303 3.89 -23.38 16.23
N HIS A 304 3.28 -22.20 16.08
CA HIS A 304 2.06 -22.03 15.29
C HIS A 304 2.30 -22.06 13.78
N ILE A 305 3.56 -21.97 13.34
CA ILE A 305 3.92 -22.12 11.92
C ILE A 305 3.84 -23.61 11.58
N PRO A 306 3.07 -24.03 10.56
CA PRO A 306 3.03 -25.44 10.16
C PRO A 306 4.40 -25.98 9.76
N VAL A 307 4.68 -27.23 10.11
CA VAL A 307 5.90 -27.93 9.71
C VAL A 307 6.02 -27.95 8.18
N GLY A 308 7.23 -27.76 7.66
CA GLY A 308 7.49 -27.67 6.22
C GLY A 308 7.07 -26.35 5.56
N HIS A 309 6.50 -25.42 6.34
CA HIS A 309 6.17 -24.07 5.89
C HIS A 309 7.07 -23.05 6.59
N LEU A 310 7.04 -21.84 6.04
CA LEU A 310 7.64 -20.67 6.65
C LEU A 310 6.65 -19.51 6.61
N ARG A 311 6.76 -18.61 7.57
CA ARG A 311 5.98 -17.38 7.62
C ARG A 311 6.89 -16.20 7.32
N TYR A 312 6.61 -15.50 6.24
CA TYR A 312 7.18 -14.18 5.95
C TYR A 312 6.32 -13.12 6.63
N VAL A 313 6.95 -12.17 7.32
CA VAL A 313 6.26 -11.02 7.91
C VAL A 313 7.05 -9.75 7.63
N ALA A 314 6.36 -8.67 7.24
CA ALA A 314 6.91 -7.33 7.08
C ALA A 314 6.13 -6.31 7.91
N TRP A 315 6.85 -5.33 8.48
CA TRP A 315 6.27 -4.33 9.36
C TRP A 315 7.06 -3.01 9.36
N ASN A 316 6.39 -1.94 9.79
CA ASN A 316 7.04 -0.71 10.23
C ASN A 316 6.91 -0.62 11.76
N ALA A 317 7.96 -0.12 12.42
CA ALA A 317 7.91 0.20 13.84
C ALA A 317 7.99 1.73 14.03
N TYR A 318 7.16 2.26 14.91
CA TYR A 318 7.12 3.68 15.23
C TYR A 318 7.25 3.89 16.73
N LEU A 319 8.11 4.83 17.12
CA LEU A 319 8.05 5.40 18.46
C LEU A 319 7.01 6.52 18.49
N VAL A 320 6.04 6.42 19.39
CA VAL A 320 5.03 7.47 19.57
C VAL A 320 5.52 8.47 20.60
N ARG A 321 5.60 9.75 20.22
CA ARG A 321 5.93 10.86 21.12
C ARG A 321 4.90 11.97 21.04
N ARG A 322 4.96 12.91 21.97
CA ARG A 322 4.17 14.15 21.93
C ARG A 322 4.98 15.25 21.24
N GLN A 323 4.35 15.97 20.32
CA GLN A 323 4.98 17.12 19.69
C GLN A 323 5.12 18.29 20.68
N PRO A 324 6.27 19.00 20.67
CA PRO A 324 6.43 20.23 21.42
C PRO A 324 5.38 21.28 21.01
N GLY A 325 4.76 21.93 22.00
CA GLY A 325 3.82 23.03 21.78
C GLY A 325 2.37 22.62 21.51
N SER A 326 2.12 21.65 20.63
CA SER A 326 0.75 21.19 20.31
C SER A 326 0.25 20.08 21.23
N GLY A 327 1.16 19.30 21.83
CA GLY A 327 0.83 18.10 22.60
C GLY A 327 0.25 16.95 21.76
N ALA A 328 0.14 17.12 20.44
CA ALA A 328 -0.36 16.10 19.54
C ALA A 328 0.59 14.89 19.49
N ARG A 329 0.04 13.69 19.33
CA ARG A 329 0.85 12.48 19.13
C ARG A 329 1.48 12.49 17.74
N GLU A 330 2.75 12.11 17.69
CA GLU A 330 3.56 11.96 16.49
C GLU A 330 4.21 10.58 16.48
N SER A 331 4.21 9.94 15.32
CA SER A 331 4.83 8.63 15.10
C SER A 331 6.19 8.81 14.41
N VAL A 332 7.28 8.46 15.09
CA VAL A 332 8.65 8.51 14.58
C VAL A 332 9.02 7.13 14.05
N LEU A 333 9.23 7.01 12.73
CA LEU A 333 9.52 5.74 12.05
C LEU A 333 10.94 5.25 12.38
N ALA A 334 11.08 3.95 12.63
CA ALA A 334 12.38 3.30 12.75
C ALA A 334 13.18 3.37 11.43
N LEU A 335 14.50 3.44 11.54
CA LEU A 335 15.39 3.58 10.39
C LEU A 335 15.45 2.30 9.57
N ARG A 336 15.57 2.44 8.25
CA ARG A 336 15.63 1.33 7.27
C ARG A 336 14.36 0.48 7.23
N ALA A 337 13.23 1.07 7.61
CA ALA A 337 11.93 0.50 7.35
C ALA A 337 11.62 0.43 5.83
N PRO A 338 10.77 -0.51 5.37
CA PRO A 338 10.12 -1.54 6.17
C PRO A 338 11.10 -2.62 6.63
N HIS A 339 10.81 -3.23 7.77
CA HIS A 339 11.51 -4.40 8.28
C HIS A 339 10.77 -5.67 7.87
N SER A 340 11.50 -6.78 7.73
CA SER A 340 10.89 -8.07 7.44
C SER A 340 11.75 -9.22 7.93
N SER A 341 11.11 -10.36 8.20
CA SER A 341 11.80 -11.60 8.58
C SER A 341 11.03 -12.85 8.15
N TYR A 342 11.75 -13.96 8.14
CA TYR A 342 11.26 -15.30 7.85
C TYR A 342 11.29 -16.13 9.14
N TYR A 343 10.19 -16.80 9.43
CA TYR A 343 10.02 -17.62 10.62
C TYR A 343 9.65 -19.05 10.24
N VAL A 344 10.17 -20.03 10.99
CA VAL A 344 9.93 -21.47 10.78
C VAL A 344 9.63 -22.15 12.12
N HIS A 345 8.92 -23.28 12.07
CA HIS A 345 8.42 -23.99 13.26
C HIS A 345 9.50 -24.28 14.31
N ASP A 346 10.60 -24.91 13.87
CA ASP A 346 11.73 -25.33 14.73
C ASP A 346 12.84 -24.26 14.81
N GLY A 347 12.51 -23.01 14.48
CA GLY A 347 13.46 -21.91 14.48
C GLY A 347 13.80 -21.43 15.89
N MET A 348 14.83 -20.57 15.97
CA MET A 348 15.08 -19.74 17.14
C MET A 348 15.00 -18.28 16.70
N ASP A 349 14.12 -17.50 17.33
CA ASP A 349 14.04 -16.08 17.04
C ASP A 349 15.11 -15.30 17.83
N VAL A 350 16.03 -14.68 17.10
CA VAL A 350 17.09 -13.82 17.64
C VAL A 350 16.67 -12.36 17.77
N ALA A 351 15.39 -12.07 17.56
CA ALA A 351 14.82 -10.75 17.35
C ALA A 351 15.36 -10.01 16.13
N VAL A 352 14.48 -9.18 15.57
CA VAL A 352 14.90 -8.16 14.61
C VAL A 352 15.14 -6.86 15.36
N VAL A 353 16.40 -6.39 15.31
CA VAL A 353 16.81 -5.11 15.89
C VAL A 353 16.55 -3.98 14.90
N MET A 354 15.84 -2.96 15.35
CA MET A 354 15.42 -1.79 14.60
C MET A 354 16.04 -0.55 15.24
N ASP A 355 16.90 0.12 14.50
CA ASP A 355 17.55 1.35 14.96
C ASP A 355 16.59 2.55 14.82
N THR A 356 16.65 3.50 15.74
CA THR A 356 15.94 4.78 15.63
C THR A 356 16.93 5.95 15.55
N ASP A 357 16.47 7.11 15.12
CA ASP A 357 17.22 8.37 15.18
C ASP A 357 17.08 9.09 16.54
N VAL A 358 16.32 8.52 17.46
CA VAL A 358 16.00 9.12 18.75
C VAL A 358 17.11 8.83 19.77
N SER A 359 17.71 9.89 20.30
CA SER A 359 18.75 9.75 21.34
C SER A 359 18.15 9.30 22.67
N VAL A 360 18.82 8.36 23.33
CA VAL A 360 18.47 7.95 24.71
C VAL A 360 18.59 9.13 25.67
N ARG A 361 19.57 10.00 25.47
CA ARG A 361 19.74 11.24 26.24
C ARG A 361 18.52 12.15 26.10
N GLN A 362 18.02 12.33 24.87
CA GLN A 362 16.83 13.13 24.61
C GLN A 362 15.58 12.57 25.31
N ILE A 363 15.41 11.24 25.31
CA ILE A 363 14.29 10.58 26.01
C ILE A 363 14.37 10.86 27.52
N ARG A 364 15.57 10.76 28.11
CA ARG A 364 15.77 11.01 29.56
C ARG A 364 15.57 12.47 29.94
N GLU A 365 16.11 13.40 29.16
CA GLU A 365 15.99 14.85 29.42
C GLU A 365 14.57 15.39 29.16
N SER A 366 13.86 14.80 28.18
CA SER A 366 12.50 15.20 27.79
C SER A 366 11.47 14.10 28.04
N ALA A 367 11.55 13.44 29.20
CA ALA A 367 10.72 12.29 29.54
C ALA A 367 9.21 12.51 29.32
N GLY A 368 8.68 13.70 29.64
CA GLY A 368 7.27 14.03 29.45
C GLY A 368 6.78 14.03 27.99
N MET A 369 7.68 14.03 27.01
CA MET A 369 7.33 13.92 25.59
C MET A 369 7.28 12.47 25.10
N TYR A 370 8.02 11.57 25.72
CA TYR A 370 8.24 10.20 25.25
C TYR A 370 7.59 9.14 26.14
N LEU A 371 7.56 9.38 27.44
CA LEU A 371 7.06 8.45 28.44
C LEU A 371 5.62 8.78 28.83
N ASP A 372 4.82 7.74 29.04
CA ASP A 372 3.53 7.88 29.68
C ASP A 372 3.66 8.08 31.21
N GLY A 373 2.52 8.26 31.89
CA GLY A 373 2.51 8.47 33.34
C GLY A 373 3.03 7.28 34.16
N ALA A 374 3.19 6.11 33.55
CA ALA A 374 3.76 4.92 34.16
C ALA A 374 5.24 4.71 33.76
N GLY A 375 5.84 5.63 33.01
CA GLY A 375 7.24 5.53 32.58
C GLY A 375 7.46 4.64 31.35
N ASN A 376 6.42 4.32 30.59
CA ASN A 376 6.52 3.47 29.40
C ASN A 376 6.68 4.29 28.12
N LEU A 377 7.49 3.78 27.20
CA LEU A 377 7.48 4.17 25.79
C LEU A 377 6.29 3.51 25.10
N THR A 378 5.63 4.25 24.21
CA THR A 378 4.59 3.70 23.34
C THR A 378 5.19 3.39 21.97
N VAL A 379 5.17 2.12 21.58
CA VAL A 379 5.62 1.63 20.28
C VAL A 379 4.41 1.18 19.48
N HIS A 380 4.30 1.64 18.25
CA HIS A 380 3.31 1.17 17.28
C HIS A 380 3.99 0.28 16.25
N VAL A 381 3.52 -0.95 16.13
CA VAL A 381 3.94 -1.88 15.07
C VAL A 381 2.85 -1.92 14.01
N GLU A 382 3.14 -1.39 12.82
CA GLU A 382 2.25 -1.45 11.67
C GLU A 382 2.57 -2.70 10.84
N TRP A 383 1.61 -3.61 10.74
CA TRP A 383 1.76 -4.88 10.01
C TRP A 383 1.45 -4.70 8.53
N LEU A 384 2.44 -4.94 7.67
CA LEU A 384 2.33 -4.74 6.23
C LEU A 384 1.90 -6.04 5.55
N ASP A 385 2.83 -6.97 5.41
CA ASP A 385 2.63 -8.26 4.74
C ASP A 385 2.79 -9.40 5.75
N SER A 386 1.94 -10.42 5.61
CA SER A 386 2.12 -11.70 6.29
C SER A 386 1.72 -12.81 5.34
N GLN A 387 2.66 -13.69 5.02
CA GLN A 387 2.48 -14.75 4.03
C GLN A 387 2.99 -16.07 4.58
N LEU A 388 2.18 -17.11 4.44
CA LEU A 388 2.59 -18.49 4.69
C LEU A 388 3.08 -19.10 3.38
N LEU A 389 4.36 -19.43 3.30
CA LEU A 389 4.98 -20.02 2.12
C LEU A 389 5.29 -21.49 2.37
N PHE A 390 5.14 -22.29 1.31
CA PHE A 390 5.49 -23.71 1.32
C PHE A 390 6.98 -23.90 1.04
N GLY A 391 7.63 -24.79 1.80
CA GLY A 391 9.06 -25.07 1.71
C GLY A 391 9.87 -24.27 2.73
N ALA A 392 10.15 -24.88 3.88
CA ALA A 392 10.85 -24.26 5.02
C ALA A 392 12.35 -23.92 4.78
N THR A 393 12.86 -24.11 3.56
CA THR A 393 14.28 -23.88 3.22
C THR A 393 14.57 -22.48 2.68
N TYR A 394 13.57 -21.60 2.59
CA TYR A 394 13.78 -20.23 2.09
C TYR A 394 14.31 -19.32 3.21
N HIS A 395 15.39 -18.59 2.92
CA HIS A 395 16.06 -17.66 3.81
C HIS A 395 16.15 -16.25 3.21
N LYS A 396 16.39 -15.23 4.04
CA LYS A 396 16.63 -13.84 3.58
C LYS A 396 17.72 -13.69 2.51
N TYR A 397 18.69 -14.61 2.45
CA TYR A 397 19.73 -14.59 1.43
C TYR A 397 19.20 -15.01 0.06
N ASP A 398 18.16 -15.83 0.01
CA ASP A 398 17.50 -16.23 -1.23
C ASP A 398 16.79 -15.04 -1.86
N ASP A 399 16.21 -14.14 -1.05
CA ASP A 399 15.66 -12.87 -1.54
C ASP A 399 16.73 -11.94 -2.10
N ILE A 400 17.87 -11.82 -1.41
CA ILE A 400 18.99 -11.00 -1.88
C ILE A 400 19.51 -11.56 -3.20
N ALA A 401 19.75 -12.87 -3.27
CA ALA A 401 20.20 -13.56 -4.48
C ALA A 401 19.18 -13.42 -5.61
N ARG A 402 17.88 -13.59 -5.33
CA ARG A 402 16.80 -13.40 -6.30
C ARG A 402 16.74 -11.97 -6.82
N THR A 403 16.85 -10.98 -5.93
CA THR A 403 16.81 -9.55 -6.29
C THR A 403 18.04 -9.17 -7.12
N GLN A 404 19.23 -9.59 -6.71
CA GLN A 404 20.47 -9.39 -7.46
C GLN A 404 20.42 -10.07 -8.82
N CYS A 405 19.93 -11.31 -8.89
CA CYS A 405 19.73 -12.03 -10.15
C CYS A 405 18.74 -11.28 -11.06
N HIS A 406 17.63 -10.78 -10.51
CA HIS A 406 16.64 -10.01 -11.26
C HIS A 406 17.22 -8.68 -11.76
N GLN A 407 17.94 -7.94 -10.92
CA GLN A 407 18.64 -6.71 -11.29
C GLN A 407 19.66 -6.97 -12.40
N MET A 408 20.51 -7.99 -12.23
CA MET A 408 21.51 -8.39 -13.22
C MET A 408 20.86 -8.77 -14.55
N LYS A 409 19.75 -9.53 -14.54
CA LYS A 409 18.98 -9.85 -15.74
C LYS A 409 18.46 -8.59 -16.45
N ARG A 410 17.97 -7.61 -15.69
CA ARG A 410 17.51 -6.33 -16.25
C ARG A 410 18.65 -5.52 -16.87
N GLU A 411 19.80 -5.47 -16.20
CA GLU A 411 21.00 -4.79 -16.70
C GLU A 411 21.52 -5.45 -17.98
N ILE A 412 21.62 -6.79 -18.01
CA ILE A 412 22.00 -7.55 -19.21
C ILE A 412 21.03 -7.25 -20.36
N ALA A 413 19.72 -7.29 -20.12
CA ALA A 413 18.72 -7.01 -21.15
C ALA A 413 18.83 -5.56 -21.68
N ALA A 414 19.09 -4.59 -20.79
CA ALA A 414 19.31 -3.19 -21.18
C ALA A 414 20.58 -3.04 -22.04
N LEU A 415 21.68 -3.67 -21.62
CA LEU A 415 22.94 -3.67 -22.37
C LEU A 415 22.80 -4.34 -23.74
N GLN A 416 22.07 -5.45 -23.83
CA GLN A 416 21.78 -6.11 -25.11
C GLN A 416 20.96 -5.22 -26.04
N ALA A 417 19.95 -4.52 -25.52
CA ALA A 417 19.15 -3.58 -26.30
C ALA A 417 19.98 -2.37 -26.78
N GLU A 418 20.88 -1.86 -25.95
CA GLU A 418 21.81 -0.79 -26.32
C GLU A 418 22.78 -1.26 -27.40
N ASN A 419 23.39 -2.42 -27.24
CA ASN A 419 24.32 -2.98 -28.22
C ASN A 419 23.63 -3.17 -29.59
N TYR A 420 22.41 -3.72 -29.60
CA TYR A 420 21.61 -3.83 -30.82
C TYR A 420 21.33 -2.48 -31.49
N ASN A 421 21.04 -1.44 -30.70
CA ASN A 421 20.83 -0.09 -31.24
C ASN A 421 22.12 0.51 -31.81
N LEU A 422 23.26 0.29 -31.17
CA LEU A 422 24.57 0.72 -31.65
C LEU A 422 24.95 0.02 -32.96
N GLU A 423 24.74 -1.30 -33.06
CA GLU A 423 24.95 -2.05 -34.28
C GLU A 423 24.12 -1.50 -35.44
N ARG A 424 22.84 -1.17 -35.19
CA ARG A 424 21.98 -0.52 -36.20
C ARG A 424 22.52 0.85 -36.62
N GLN A 425 23.04 1.64 -35.69
CA GLN A 425 23.63 2.94 -36.02
C GLN A 425 24.91 2.78 -36.84
N VAL A 426 25.82 1.88 -36.44
CA VAL A 426 27.06 1.58 -37.16
C VAL A 426 26.74 1.13 -38.59
N PHE A 427 25.78 0.22 -38.75
CA PHE A 427 25.32 -0.23 -40.06
C PHE A 427 24.75 0.91 -40.91
N SER A 428 23.95 1.79 -40.30
CA SER A 428 23.42 2.99 -40.96
C SER A 428 24.53 3.94 -41.42
N TYR A 429 25.55 4.18 -40.59
CA TYR A 429 26.70 5.01 -40.95
C TYR A 429 27.53 4.37 -42.07
N GLN A 430 27.82 3.08 -41.99
CA GLN A 430 28.53 2.35 -43.05
C GLN A 430 27.79 2.46 -44.39
N LYS A 431 26.47 2.24 -44.40
CA LYS A 431 25.64 2.39 -45.60
C LYS A 431 25.72 3.82 -46.16
N SER A 432 25.64 4.84 -45.30
CA SER A 432 25.78 6.24 -45.71
C SER A 432 27.16 6.55 -46.31
N ILE A 433 28.23 6.03 -45.72
CA ILE A 433 29.60 6.19 -46.23
C ILE A 433 29.74 5.51 -47.59
N SER A 434 29.23 4.28 -47.75
CA SER A 434 29.24 3.57 -49.03
C SER A 434 28.50 4.34 -50.13
N TYR A 435 27.32 4.91 -49.85
CA TYR A 435 26.62 5.76 -50.83
C TYR A 435 27.36 7.07 -51.15
N ALA A 436 27.99 7.69 -50.16
CA ALA A 436 28.79 8.89 -50.36
C ALA A 436 30.04 8.59 -51.22
N SER A 437 30.69 7.44 -51.00
CA SER A 437 31.85 6.97 -51.78
C SER A 437 31.46 6.52 -53.19
N ALA A 438 30.28 5.90 -53.36
CA ALA A 438 29.75 5.51 -54.66
C ALA A 438 29.33 6.69 -55.54
N ARG A 439 29.07 7.88 -54.97
CA ARG A 439 28.90 9.12 -55.77
C ARG A 439 30.20 9.59 -56.46
N GLY A 440 31.35 9.00 -56.14
CA GLY A 440 32.65 9.31 -56.74
C GLY A 440 33.09 8.40 -57.90
N GLN A 441 32.39 7.28 -58.17
CA GLN A 441 32.67 6.40 -59.30
C GLN A 441 31.35 5.81 -59.86
N PRO A 442 31.18 5.76 -61.19
CA PRO A 442 30.00 5.12 -61.76
C PRO A 442 30.20 3.60 -61.70
N SER A 443 29.40 2.86 -60.94
CA SER A 443 29.32 1.41 -61.14
C SER A 443 27.96 0.80 -60.87
N GLU A 444 27.51 0.09 -61.90
CA GLU A 444 26.63 -1.08 -62.01
C GLU A 444 25.93 -1.60 -60.75
N ASP A 445 24.60 -1.67 -60.86
CA ASP A 445 23.68 -2.29 -59.91
C ASP A 445 23.98 -3.79 -59.71
N LEU A 446 24.23 -4.20 -58.47
CA LEU A 446 24.27 -5.61 -58.05
C LEU A 446 22.97 -5.97 -57.29
N PRO A 447 22.44 -7.21 -57.42
CA PRO A 447 21.10 -7.55 -56.96
C PRO A 447 21.01 -7.77 -55.43
N ASP A 448 19.87 -7.38 -54.85
CA ASP A 448 19.53 -7.42 -53.41
C ASP A 448 19.71 -8.79 -52.72
N ASP A 449 19.69 -9.91 -53.46
CA ASP A 449 19.75 -11.26 -52.90
C ASP A 449 21.12 -11.62 -52.26
N TYR A 450 22.19 -10.92 -52.62
CA TYR A 450 23.51 -11.17 -52.02
C TYR A 450 23.57 -10.70 -50.55
N TYR A 451 22.81 -9.67 -50.18
CA TYR A 451 22.88 -9.04 -48.86
C TYR A 451 22.08 -9.78 -47.78
N ALA A 452 20.94 -10.39 -48.13
CA ALA A 452 20.13 -11.16 -47.18
C ALA A 452 20.83 -12.44 -46.68
N SER A 453 21.67 -13.06 -47.53
CA SER A 453 22.38 -14.30 -47.19
C SER A 453 23.54 -14.09 -46.21
N THR A 454 24.21 -12.93 -46.25
CA THR A 454 25.35 -12.61 -45.38
C THR A 454 24.92 -12.24 -43.96
N VAL A 455 23.77 -11.55 -43.80
CA VAL A 455 23.19 -11.21 -42.49
C VAL A 455 22.79 -12.48 -41.72
N ARG A 456 22.26 -13.48 -42.42
CA ARG A 456 21.83 -14.75 -41.81
C ARG A 456 23.01 -15.65 -41.41
N ARG A 457 24.09 -15.66 -42.20
CA ARG A 457 25.32 -16.41 -41.87
C ARG A 457 26.07 -15.83 -40.68
N LEU A 458 26.10 -14.51 -40.50
CA LEU A 458 26.78 -13.89 -39.36
C LEU A 458 26.05 -14.14 -38.03
N SER A 459 24.72 -14.19 -38.04
CA SER A 459 23.93 -14.56 -36.85
C SER A 459 24.06 -16.03 -36.45
N GLU A 460 24.30 -16.94 -37.41
CA GLU A 460 24.51 -18.37 -37.12
C GLU A 460 25.93 -18.66 -36.63
N THR A 461 26.95 -17.87 -37.02
CA THR A 461 28.33 -18.09 -36.59
C THR A 461 28.68 -17.57 -35.19
N GLN A 462 27.77 -16.83 -34.53
CA GLN A 462 27.95 -16.39 -33.14
C GLN A 462 27.22 -17.25 -32.10
N SER A 463 26.62 -18.38 -32.50
CA SER A 463 26.32 -19.47 -31.55
C SER A 463 27.63 -20.20 -31.21
N LEU A 464 28.52 -19.53 -30.48
CA LEU A 464 29.72 -20.16 -29.93
C LEU A 464 29.30 -21.06 -28.77
N SER A 465 29.74 -22.30 -28.82
CA SER A 465 29.56 -23.35 -27.82
C SER A 465 30.19 -22.95 -26.48
N GLU A 466 29.39 -22.88 -25.43
CA GLU A 466 29.82 -22.75 -24.02
C GLU A 466 30.44 -24.05 -23.48
N SER A 467 31.42 -24.62 -24.18
CA SER A 467 32.20 -25.76 -23.65
C SER A 467 33.50 -25.33 -22.96
N GLU A 468 33.73 -24.03 -22.79
CA GLU A 468 34.86 -23.52 -22.02
C GLU A 468 34.33 -22.46 -21.07
N TYR A 469 33.90 -22.87 -19.89
CA TYR A 469 34.11 -22.19 -18.60
C TYR A 469 33.45 -23.09 -17.54
N ALA A 470 34.29 -23.91 -16.91
CA ALA A 470 33.96 -24.82 -15.83
C ALA A 470 33.58 -24.10 -14.53
#